data_AF-N9DJM0-F1
#
_entry.id   AF-N9DJM0-F1
#
_cell.length_a   1.000
_cell.length_b   1.000
_cell.length_c   1.000
_cell.angle_alpha   90.00
_cell.angle_beta   90.00
_cell.angle_gamma   90.00
#
_symmetry.space_group_name_H-M   'P 1'
#
loop_
_entity.id
_entity.type
_entity.pdbx_description
1 polymer ?
#
loop_
_entity_poly.entity_id
_entity_poly.type
_entity_poly.pdbx_seq_one_letter_code
_entity_poly.pdbx_strand_id
1 'polypeptide(L)'
;MAKTLKKYWSSYGGFKALLKSPFLWLSLLMTIVSHEFFLDKKWLDIPISMLPSLLGFNLASYSVWLAFGNHKLNKILSKLKDGQIHSKYMEVNSSFIHFILAQIICLILVVLLKTNSLNESLYLVDWACFNIYIIILEYAQTFINGFIFFLFCYCLFSMLAAVLGFIGIASGLDIIYRNEAIEEAKVKKLAQKNMIAEQNEKDLLNQKIKNEIDLLKIRQTKEELELLMIKKAKEDLDFLIVDKTTDKRQVQKKMKAILNFFHFKS
;
A
#
# COMPACT_ATOMS: atom_id res chain seq x y z
N MET A 1 25.47 25.36 -3.58
CA MET A 1 24.10 25.84 -3.87
C MET A 1 23.71 25.71 -5.35
N ALA A 2 24.47 26.23 -6.31
CA ALA A 2 24.12 26.18 -7.75
C ALA A 2 23.84 24.76 -8.30
N LYS A 3 24.62 23.75 -7.89
CA LYS A 3 24.39 22.35 -8.27
C LYS A 3 23.02 21.83 -7.78
N THR A 4 22.60 22.22 -6.57
CA THR A 4 21.32 21.84 -5.98
C THR A 4 20.16 22.47 -6.73
N LEU A 5 20.26 23.76 -7.05
CA LEU A 5 19.28 24.49 -7.87
C LEU A 5 19.15 23.87 -9.27
N LYS A 6 20.27 23.54 -9.91
CA LYS A 6 20.27 22.88 -11.23
C LYS A 6 19.59 21.51 -11.17
N LYS A 7 19.86 20.72 -10.11
CA LYS A 7 19.21 19.43 -9.89
C LYS A 7 17.71 19.60 -9.70
N TYR A 8 17.28 20.50 -8.82
CA TYR A 8 15.87 20.84 -8.62
C TYR A 8 15.17 21.20 -9.93
N TRP A 9 15.75 22.12 -10.70
CA TRP A 9 15.16 22.60 -11.94
C TRP A 9 15.04 21.51 -13.01
N SER A 10 16.06 20.65 -13.10
CA SER A 10 16.04 19.49 -13.99
C SER A 10 15.00 18.46 -13.55
N SER A 11 14.86 18.20 -12.25
CA SER A 11 13.87 17.26 -11.72
C SER A 11 12.43 17.77 -11.77
N TYR A 12 12.21 19.09 -11.86
CA TYR A 12 10.88 19.67 -12.10
C TYR A 12 10.45 19.54 -13.58
N GLY A 13 11.39 19.30 -14.51
CA GLY A 13 11.13 19.27 -15.94
C GLY A 13 11.43 20.60 -16.67
N GLY A 14 12.03 21.56 -15.96
CA GLY A 14 12.53 22.83 -16.50
C GLY A 14 11.46 23.74 -17.10
N PHE A 15 11.89 24.65 -17.98
CA PHE A 15 11.01 25.63 -18.62
C PHE A 15 9.93 25.00 -19.49
N LYS A 16 10.22 23.85 -20.11
CA LYS A 16 9.26 23.13 -20.95
C LYS A 16 8.06 22.61 -20.14
N ALA A 17 8.30 22.13 -18.92
CA ALA A 17 7.24 21.70 -18.02
C ALA A 17 6.39 22.89 -17.54
N LEU A 18 7.04 24.01 -17.22
CA LEU A 18 6.35 25.23 -16.80
C LEU A 18 5.41 25.77 -17.88
N LEU A 19 5.91 25.95 -19.11
CA LEU A 19 5.13 26.50 -20.23
C LEU A 19 4.01 25.57 -20.73
N LYS A 20 4.15 24.25 -20.52
CA LYS A 20 3.10 23.29 -20.86
C LYS A 20 2.07 23.09 -19.75
N SER A 21 2.30 23.66 -18.56
CA SER A 21 1.40 23.47 -17.42
C SER A 21 0.06 24.16 -17.68
N PRO A 22 -1.08 23.45 -17.58
CA PRO A 22 -2.41 24.06 -17.74
C PRO A 22 -2.67 25.15 -16.70
N PHE A 23 -2.05 25.02 -15.51
CA PHE A 23 -2.18 25.99 -14.42
C PHE A 23 -1.51 27.34 -14.72
N LEU A 24 -0.46 27.36 -15.55
CA LEU A 24 0.16 28.60 -16.03
C LEU A 24 -0.79 29.36 -16.97
N TRP A 25 -1.45 28.64 -17.86
CA TRP A 25 -2.42 29.23 -18.79
C TRP A 25 -3.67 29.70 -18.06
N LEU A 26 -4.11 28.96 -17.05
CA LEU A 26 -5.24 29.35 -16.21
C LEU A 26 -4.92 30.59 -15.38
N SER A 27 -3.71 30.71 -14.82
CA SER A 27 -3.31 31.94 -14.12
C SER A 27 -3.20 33.13 -15.05
N LEU A 28 -2.73 32.92 -16.29
CA LEU A 28 -2.69 33.97 -17.31
C LEU A 28 -4.10 34.44 -17.68
N LEU A 29 -5.01 33.51 -17.94
CA LEU A 29 -6.40 33.80 -18.22
C LEU A 29 -7.05 34.59 -17.08
N MET A 30 -6.87 34.15 -15.83
CA MET A 30 -7.38 34.86 -14.65
C MET A 30 -6.81 36.28 -14.52
N THR A 31 -5.55 36.48 -14.90
CA THR A 31 -4.92 37.82 -14.90
C THR A 31 -5.57 38.73 -15.92
N ILE A 32 -5.77 38.25 -17.15
CA ILE A 32 -6.39 39.03 -18.23
C ILE A 32 -7.84 39.40 -17.87
N VAL A 33 -8.60 38.44 -17.32
CA VAL A 33 -9.97 38.69 -16.87
C VAL A 33 -10.01 39.70 -15.72
N SER A 34 -9.03 39.67 -14.82
CA SER A 34 -8.96 40.55 -13.64
C SER A 34 -8.18 41.84 -13.90
N HIS A 35 -8.14 42.34 -15.15
CA HIS A 35 -7.28 43.47 -15.49
C HIS A 35 -7.59 44.74 -14.69
N GLU A 36 -8.87 45.08 -14.53
CA GLU A 36 -9.30 46.25 -13.74
C GLU A 36 -8.87 46.14 -12.27
N PHE A 37 -8.83 44.92 -11.74
CA PHE A 37 -8.53 44.68 -10.33
C PHE A 37 -7.07 44.96 -9.99
N PHE A 38 -6.13 44.58 -10.86
CA PHE A 38 -4.70 44.79 -10.57
C PHE A 38 -4.23 46.24 -10.79
N LEU A 39 -5.08 47.09 -11.36
CA LEU A 39 -4.82 48.54 -11.49
C LEU A 39 -4.97 49.26 -10.14
N ASP A 40 -5.84 48.78 -9.24
CA ASP A 40 -5.99 49.35 -7.89
C ASP A 40 -4.95 48.77 -6.92
N LYS A 41 -4.06 49.62 -6.38
CA LYS A 41 -3.02 49.20 -5.40
C LYS A 41 -3.55 48.46 -4.17
N LYS A 42 -4.85 48.51 -3.86
CA LYS A 42 -5.47 47.74 -2.75
C LYS A 42 -5.30 46.24 -2.89
N TRP A 43 -5.18 45.69 -4.11
CA TRP A 43 -5.03 44.25 -4.27
C TRP A 43 -3.76 43.70 -3.61
N LEU A 44 -2.73 44.53 -3.43
CA LEU A 44 -1.45 44.14 -2.85
C LEU A 44 -1.57 43.61 -1.42
N ASP A 45 -2.59 44.05 -0.67
CA ASP A 45 -2.81 43.62 0.71
C ASP A 45 -3.30 42.16 0.79
N ILE A 46 -3.87 41.64 -0.29
CA ILE A 46 -4.36 40.25 -0.39
C ILE A 46 -3.20 39.24 -0.35
N PRO A 47 -2.20 39.27 -1.25
CA PRO A 47 -1.05 38.38 -1.17
C PRO A 47 -0.25 38.56 0.11
N ILE A 48 -0.12 39.79 0.64
CA ILE A 48 0.60 40.03 1.90
C ILE A 48 -0.07 39.32 3.08
N SER A 49 -1.41 39.31 3.12
CA SER A 49 -2.17 38.65 4.20
C SER A 49 -2.33 37.14 3.98
N MET A 50 -2.49 36.67 2.74
CA MET A 50 -2.80 35.26 2.44
C MET A 50 -1.55 34.39 2.26
N LEU A 51 -0.53 34.87 1.54
CA LEU A 51 0.62 34.03 1.19
C LEU A 51 1.41 33.52 2.40
N PRO A 52 1.62 34.28 3.49
CA PRO A 52 2.32 33.76 4.67
C PRO A 52 1.59 32.56 5.31
N SER A 53 0.26 32.62 5.42
CA SER A 53 -0.54 31.50 5.95
C SER A 53 -0.49 30.28 5.02
N LEU A 54 -0.58 30.50 3.71
CA LEU A 54 -0.46 29.41 2.73
C LEU A 54 0.95 28.79 2.74
N LEU A 55 2.00 29.60 2.82
CA LEU A 55 3.39 29.14 2.96
C LEU A 55 3.56 28.28 4.21
N GLY A 56 3.03 28.70 5.36
CA GLY A 56 3.05 27.94 6.60
C GLY A 56 2.37 26.57 6.44
N PHE A 57 1.17 26.54 5.86
CA PHE A 57 0.45 25.30 5.58
C PHE A 57 1.19 24.39 4.59
N ASN A 58 1.80 24.97 3.56
CA ASN A 58 2.55 24.25 2.54
C ASN A 58 3.83 23.62 3.11
N LEU A 59 4.54 24.34 3.96
CA LEU A 59 5.71 23.81 4.68
C LEU A 59 5.30 22.69 5.64
N ALA A 60 4.23 22.87 6.41
CA ALA A 60 3.71 21.83 7.29
C ALA A 60 3.31 20.56 6.51
N SER A 61 2.58 20.73 5.41
CA SER A 61 2.17 19.63 4.53
C SER A 61 3.38 18.93 3.91
N TYR A 62 4.41 19.69 3.50
CA TYR A 62 5.63 19.12 2.96
C TYR A 62 6.45 18.36 4.02
N SER A 63 6.52 18.87 5.25
CA SER A 63 7.12 18.15 6.39
C SER A 63 6.39 16.84 6.68
N VAL A 64 5.06 16.85 6.67
CA VAL A 64 4.22 15.67 6.84
C VAL A 64 4.46 14.66 5.71
N TRP A 65 4.55 15.13 4.46
CA TRP A 65 4.90 14.29 3.31
C TRP A 65 6.28 13.61 3.48
N LEU A 66 7.30 14.36 3.90
CA LEU A 66 8.63 13.80 4.17
C LEU A 66 8.61 12.81 5.35
N ALA A 67 7.81 13.07 6.37
CA ALA A 67 7.67 12.21 7.55
C ALA A 67 6.92 10.90 7.24
N PHE A 68 5.89 10.95 6.40
CA PHE A 68 5.12 9.77 5.96
C PHE A 68 5.87 8.87 4.98
N GLY A 69 7.05 9.28 4.51
CA GLY A 69 7.93 8.47 3.68
C GLY A 69 8.44 7.23 4.39
N ASN A 70 7.59 6.21 4.56
CA ASN A 70 7.99 4.89 5.00
C ASN A 70 9.09 4.39 4.04
N HIS A 71 10.10 3.70 4.57
CA HIS A 71 11.24 3.17 3.83
C HIS A 71 10.81 2.38 2.57
N LYS A 72 9.62 1.78 2.60
CA LYS A 72 9.00 1.06 1.46
C LYS A 72 8.44 1.99 0.39
N LEU A 73 7.72 3.06 0.77
CA LEU A 73 7.17 4.06 -0.16
C LEU A 73 8.30 4.80 -0.88
N ASN A 74 9.30 5.24 -0.13
CA ASN A 74 10.48 5.90 -0.69
C ASN A 74 11.22 4.97 -1.65
N LYS A 75 11.37 3.68 -1.31
CA LYS A 75 12.01 2.68 -2.17
C LYS A 75 11.24 2.41 -3.47
N ILE A 76 9.92 2.46 -3.44
CA ILE A 76 9.08 2.28 -4.64
C ILE A 76 9.17 3.53 -5.53
N LEU A 77 9.01 4.72 -4.94
CA LEU A 77 9.05 5.99 -5.67
C LEU A 77 10.46 6.37 -6.13
N SER A 78 11.51 5.82 -5.51
CA SER A 78 12.90 6.02 -5.90
C SER A 78 13.34 5.14 -7.07
N LYS A 79 12.58 4.11 -7.44
CA LYS A 79 12.88 3.29 -8.63
C LYS A 79 12.75 4.16 -9.87
N LEU A 80 13.82 4.25 -10.63
CA LEU A 80 13.77 4.83 -11.97
C LEU A 80 13.04 3.84 -12.88
N LYS A 81 12.11 4.34 -13.68
CA LYS A 81 11.60 3.58 -14.82
C LYS A 81 12.59 3.72 -15.98
N ASP A 82 12.65 2.72 -16.84
CA ASP A 82 13.50 2.75 -18.02
C ASP A 82 13.26 4.03 -18.84
N GLY A 83 14.35 4.74 -19.12
CA GLY A 83 14.33 6.02 -19.85
C GLY A 83 14.04 7.28 -19.01
N GLN A 84 13.74 7.16 -17.71
CA GLN A 84 13.58 8.33 -16.83
C GLN A 84 14.91 8.68 -16.14
N ILE A 85 15.26 9.97 -16.15
CA ILE A 85 16.48 10.50 -15.52
C ILE A 85 16.26 10.75 -14.01
N HIS A 86 15.02 11.02 -13.61
CA HIS A 86 14.65 11.36 -12.24
C HIS A 86 13.60 10.39 -11.71
N SER A 87 13.67 10.08 -10.42
CA SER A 87 12.68 9.25 -9.76
C SER A 87 11.38 10.01 -9.50
N LYS A 88 10.25 9.32 -9.43
CA LYS A 88 8.96 9.93 -9.09
C LYS A 88 9.01 10.65 -7.74
N TYR A 89 9.77 10.12 -6.79
CA TYR A 89 10.02 10.79 -5.51
C TYR A 89 10.62 12.20 -5.70
N MET A 90 11.60 12.33 -6.58
CA MET A 90 12.27 13.60 -6.83
C MET A 90 11.38 14.58 -7.61
N GLU A 91 10.57 14.09 -8.54
CA GLU A 91 9.59 14.89 -9.30
C GLU A 91 8.50 15.49 -8.39
N VAL A 92 8.03 14.73 -7.41
CA VAL A 92 7.05 15.22 -6.44
C VAL A 92 7.69 16.28 -5.54
N ASN A 93 8.87 16.01 -5.00
CA ASN A 93 9.57 16.96 -4.14
C ASN A 93 9.97 18.24 -4.89
N SER A 94 10.40 18.14 -6.16
CA SER A 94 10.72 19.30 -6.98
C SER A 94 9.46 20.14 -7.25
N SER A 95 8.30 19.52 -7.47
CA SER A 95 7.02 20.22 -7.63
C SER A 95 6.61 20.96 -6.36
N PHE A 96 6.77 20.34 -5.18
CA PHE A 96 6.53 20.99 -3.89
C PHE A 96 7.42 22.22 -3.69
N ILE A 97 8.71 22.05 -3.89
CA ILE A 97 9.68 23.13 -3.76
C ILE A 97 9.38 24.24 -4.78
N HIS A 98 8.93 23.90 -5.99
CA HIS A 98 8.66 24.88 -7.04
C HIS A 98 7.59 25.88 -6.63
N PHE A 99 6.43 25.41 -6.18
CA PHE A 99 5.35 26.34 -5.81
C PHE A 99 5.67 27.10 -4.51
N ILE A 100 6.40 26.51 -3.56
CA ILE A 100 6.87 27.21 -2.35
C ILE A 100 7.80 28.36 -2.74
N LEU A 101 8.77 28.10 -3.63
CA LEU A 101 9.67 29.14 -4.13
C LEU A 101 8.92 30.22 -4.90
N ALA A 102 7.93 29.85 -5.72
CA ALA A 102 7.09 30.82 -6.44
C ALA A 102 6.34 31.74 -5.45
N GLN A 103 5.77 31.18 -4.37
CA GLN A 103 5.08 31.94 -3.32
C GLN A 103 6.03 32.91 -2.59
N ILE A 104 7.25 32.47 -2.25
CA ILE A 104 8.26 33.32 -1.62
C ILE A 104 8.65 34.48 -2.55
N ILE A 105 8.93 34.18 -3.82
CA ILE A 105 9.29 35.21 -4.82
C ILE A 105 8.13 36.20 -5.02
N CYS A 106 6.89 35.68 -5.12
CA CYS A 106 5.70 36.52 -5.23
C CYS A 106 5.54 37.45 -4.03
N LEU A 107 5.66 36.92 -2.81
CA LEU A 107 5.55 37.71 -1.59
C LEU A 107 6.63 38.81 -1.52
N ILE A 108 7.88 38.49 -1.87
CA ILE A 108 8.97 39.48 -1.93
C ILE A 108 8.63 40.58 -2.94
N LEU A 109 8.19 40.23 -4.14
CA LEU A 109 7.85 41.20 -5.18
C LEU A 109 6.67 42.09 -4.79
N VAL A 110 5.63 41.53 -4.17
CA VAL A 110 4.47 42.28 -3.67
C VAL A 110 4.89 43.26 -2.59
N VAL A 111 5.72 42.84 -1.62
CA VAL A 111 6.22 43.72 -0.57
C VAL A 111 7.09 44.84 -1.16
N LEU A 112 7.96 44.53 -2.12
CA LEU A 112 8.76 45.54 -2.80
C LEU A 112 7.88 46.54 -3.55
N LEU A 113 6.84 46.08 -4.23
CA LEU A 113 5.90 46.95 -4.95
C LEU A 113 5.06 47.81 -4.01
N LYS A 114 4.62 47.27 -2.86
CA LYS A 114 3.85 48.02 -1.85
C LYS A 114 4.68 49.11 -1.19
N THR A 115 5.95 48.83 -0.90
CA THR A 115 6.85 49.79 -0.22
C THR A 115 7.38 50.86 -1.17
N ASN A 116 7.59 50.55 -2.45
CA ASN A 116 8.09 51.51 -3.43
C ASN A 116 6.93 52.11 -4.24
N SER A 117 6.38 53.24 -3.77
CA SER A 117 5.48 54.06 -4.57
C SER A 117 6.28 54.81 -5.66
N LEU A 118 6.61 54.11 -6.75
CA LEU A 118 7.36 54.68 -7.89
C LEU A 118 6.76 56.01 -8.40
N ASN A 119 5.43 56.16 -8.34
CA ASN A 119 4.75 57.39 -8.71
C ASN A 119 5.02 58.56 -7.76
N GLU A 120 4.97 58.38 -6.44
CA GLU A 120 5.00 59.51 -5.48
C GLU A 120 6.36 60.21 -5.42
N SER A 121 7.46 59.47 -5.68
CA SER A 121 8.81 60.02 -5.69
C SER A 121 9.09 60.92 -6.91
N LEU A 122 8.42 60.66 -8.04
CA LEU A 122 8.70 61.33 -9.32
C LEU A 122 7.78 62.54 -9.58
N TYR A 123 6.57 62.56 -9.03
CA TYR A 123 5.66 63.71 -9.12
C TYR A 123 6.11 64.93 -8.29
N LEU A 124 7.12 64.79 -7.44
CA LEU A 124 7.75 65.90 -6.70
C LEU A 124 8.68 66.77 -7.58
N VAL A 125 8.98 66.34 -8.81
CA VAL A 125 9.78 67.13 -9.75
C VAL A 125 8.82 67.77 -10.75
N ASP A 126 8.60 69.09 -10.62
CA ASP A 126 7.66 69.95 -11.39
C ASP A 126 7.77 69.89 -12.93
N TRP A 127 8.67 69.09 -13.50
CA TRP A 127 8.89 68.92 -14.94
C TRP A 127 8.03 67.80 -15.57
N ALA A 128 7.00 67.35 -14.86
CA ALA A 128 6.26 66.13 -15.17
C ALA A 128 5.26 66.21 -16.35
N CYS A 129 4.85 67.39 -16.78
CA CYS A 129 3.73 67.50 -17.72
C CYS A 129 4.06 67.18 -19.20
N PHE A 130 5.32 66.99 -19.59
CA PHE A 130 5.69 66.87 -21.01
C PHE A 130 6.72 65.78 -21.37
N ASN A 131 7.06 64.89 -20.45
CA ASN A 131 8.15 63.95 -20.67
C ASN A 131 7.65 62.55 -21.00
N ILE A 132 7.98 62.07 -22.21
CA ILE A 132 7.73 60.69 -22.69
C ILE A 132 8.12 59.61 -21.66
N TYR A 133 9.11 59.92 -20.80
CA TYR A 133 9.54 59.05 -19.70
C TYR A 133 8.46 58.75 -18.67
N ILE A 134 7.54 59.68 -18.37
CA ILE A 134 6.45 59.44 -17.39
C ILE A 134 5.44 58.46 -17.95
N ILE A 135 5.06 58.61 -19.22
CA ILE A 135 4.17 57.66 -19.91
C ILE A 135 4.79 56.25 -19.92
N ILE A 136 6.09 56.16 -20.22
CA ILE A 136 6.83 54.88 -20.20
C ILE A 136 6.82 54.28 -18.79
N LEU A 137 7.00 55.08 -17.75
CA LEU A 137 7.01 54.62 -16.36
C LEU A 137 5.62 54.16 -15.87
N GLU A 138 4.55 54.85 -16.24
CA GLU A 138 3.18 54.44 -15.92
C GLU A 138 2.81 53.11 -16.60
N TYR A 139 3.20 52.96 -17.88
CA TYR A 139 3.02 51.69 -18.59
C TYR A 139 3.86 50.57 -17.97
N ALA A 140 5.11 50.85 -17.61
CA ALA A 140 5.99 49.89 -16.94
C ALA A 140 5.43 49.47 -15.57
N GLN A 141 4.91 50.41 -14.78
CA GLN A 141 4.28 50.09 -13.49
C GLN A 141 3.03 49.23 -13.67
N THR A 142 2.18 49.56 -14.64
CA THR A 142 0.98 48.76 -14.96
C THR A 142 1.37 47.33 -15.36
N PHE A 143 2.41 47.20 -16.19
CA PHE A 143 2.94 45.91 -16.60
C PHE A 143 3.51 45.11 -15.41
N ILE A 144 4.28 45.76 -14.52
CA ILE A 144 4.83 45.13 -13.30
C ILE A 144 3.69 44.68 -12.38
N ASN A 145 2.66 45.52 -12.17
CA ASN A 145 1.48 45.16 -11.37
C ASN A 145 0.78 43.91 -11.95
N GLY A 146 0.51 43.91 -13.26
CA GLY A 146 -0.09 42.76 -13.94
C GLY A 146 0.78 41.50 -13.86
N PHE A 147 2.09 41.62 -14.00
CA PHE A 147 3.02 40.49 -13.89
C PHE A 147 3.06 39.90 -12.47
N ILE A 148 3.10 40.74 -11.43
CA ILE A 148 3.09 40.27 -10.04
C ILE A 148 1.72 39.66 -9.69
N PHE A 149 0.62 40.23 -10.19
CA PHE A 149 -0.72 39.64 -10.04
C PHE A 149 -0.82 38.28 -10.74
N PHE A 150 -0.27 38.15 -11.95
CA PHE A 150 -0.14 36.86 -12.63
C PHE A 150 0.63 35.84 -11.81
N LEU A 151 1.76 36.24 -11.24
CA LEU A 151 2.56 35.37 -10.38
C LEU A 151 1.78 34.95 -9.13
N PHE A 152 0.98 35.85 -8.55
CA PHE A 152 0.09 35.54 -7.44
C PHE A 152 -0.96 34.49 -7.82
N CYS A 153 -1.67 34.67 -8.93
CA CYS A 153 -2.61 33.67 -9.43
C CYS A 153 -1.91 32.33 -9.72
N TYR A 154 -0.72 32.36 -10.31
CA TYR A 154 0.09 31.17 -10.56
C TYR A 154 0.43 30.42 -9.26
N CYS A 155 0.75 31.14 -8.18
CA CYS A 155 1.00 30.54 -6.86
C CYS A 155 -0.21 29.79 -6.30
N LEU A 156 -1.42 30.33 -6.48
CA LEU A 156 -2.65 29.68 -6.04
C LEU A 156 -2.95 28.41 -6.87
N PHE A 157 -2.84 28.51 -8.19
CA PHE A 157 -3.11 27.37 -9.08
C PHE A 157 -2.05 26.28 -9.00
N SER A 158 -0.77 26.63 -8.83
CA SER A 158 0.31 25.65 -8.63
C SER A 158 0.18 24.93 -7.30
N MET A 159 -0.31 25.59 -6.25
CA MET A 159 -0.69 24.94 -5.00
C MET A 159 -1.83 23.93 -5.20
N LEU A 160 -2.90 24.32 -5.91
CA LEU A 160 -3.99 23.42 -6.25
C LEU A 160 -3.49 22.19 -7.05
N ALA A 161 -2.60 22.42 -8.01
CA ALA A 161 -1.97 21.36 -8.80
C ALA A 161 -1.21 20.36 -7.92
N ALA A 162 -0.44 20.86 -6.94
CA ALA A 162 0.31 20.02 -6.03
C ALA A 162 -0.60 19.17 -5.12
N VAL A 163 -1.70 19.75 -4.64
CA VAL A 163 -2.71 19.02 -3.84
C VAL A 163 -3.36 17.91 -4.67
N LEU A 164 -3.71 18.17 -5.94
CA LEU A 164 -4.23 17.12 -6.84
C LEU A 164 -3.19 16.04 -7.13
N GLY A 165 -1.92 16.42 -7.29
CA GLY A 165 -0.80 15.48 -7.42
C GLY A 165 -0.66 14.57 -6.20
N PHE A 166 -0.87 15.12 -5.00
CA PHE A 166 -0.85 14.36 -3.76
C PHE A 166 -1.93 13.27 -3.72
N ILE A 167 -3.14 13.58 -4.18
CA ILE A 167 -4.23 12.59 -4.30
C ILE A 167 -3.82 11.47 -5.25
N GLY A 168 -3.23 11.79 -6.40
CA GLY A 168 -2.77 10.79 -7.37
C GLY A 168 -1.73 9.83 -6.77
N ILE A 169 -0.83 10.33 -5.92
CA ILE A 169 0.14 9.49 -5.20
C ILE A 169 -0.56 8.64 -4.14
N ALA A 170 -1.44 9.24 -3.35
CA ALA A 170 -2.18 8.55 -2.30
C ALA A 170 -3.01 7.39 -2.87
N SER A 171 -3.72 7.62 -3.97
CA SER A 171 -4.47 6.58 -4.69
C SER A 171 -3.55 5.50 -5.25
N GLY A 172 -2.39 5.88 -5.81
CA GLY A 172 -1.40 4.90 -6.27
C GLY A 172 -0.85 4.02 -5.14
N LEU A 173 -0.65 4.62 -3.96
CA LEU A 173 -0.18 3.92 -2.77
C LEU A 173 -1.24 2.97 -2.21
N ASP A 174 -2.51 3.41 -2.16
CA ASP A 174 -3.63 2.58 -1.75
C ASP A 174 -3.74 1.30 -2.59
N ILE A 175 -3.62 1.41 -3.91
CA ILE A 175 -3.64 0.26 -4.82
C ILE A 175 -2.51 -0.72 -4.49
N ILE A 176 -1.30 -0.23 -4.21
CA ILE A 176 -0.16 -1.08 -3.87
C ILE A 176 -0.40 -1.82 -2.56
N TYR A 177 -0.79 -1.10 -1.50
CA TYR A 177 -1.05 -1.71 -0.19
C TYR A 177 -2.20 -2.71 -0.25
N ARG A 178 -3.24 -2.42 -1.04
CA ARG A 178 -4.34 -3.36 -1.25
C ARG A 178 -3.87 -4.64 -1.94
N ASN A 179 -3.01 -4.54 -2.96
CA ASN A 179 -2.48 -5.70 -3.64
C ASN A 179 -1.60 -6.56 -2.73
N GLU A 180 -0.76 -5.92 -1.90
CA GLU A 180 0.05 -6.64 -0.90
C GLU A 180 -0.81 -7.39 0.12
N ALA A 181 -1.86 -6.73 0.64
CA ALA A 181 -2.79 -7.36 1.58
C ALA A 181 -3.53 -8.56 0.94
N ILE A 182 -3.88 -8.47 -0.35
CA ILE A 182 -4.50 -9.58 -1.09
C ILE A 182 -3.53 -10.75 -1.23
N GLU A 183 -2.26 -10.51 -1.58
CA GLU A 183 -1.26 -11.57 -1.71
C GLU A 183 -0.97 -12.24 -0.36
N GLU A 184 -0.85 -11.47 0.72
CA GLU A 184 -0.71 -12.02 2.07
C GLU A 184 -1.92 -12.89 2.46
N ALA A 185 -3.13 -12.46 2.13
CA ALA A 185 -4.35 -13.23 2.38
C ALA A 185 -4.38 -14.53 1.56
N LYS A 186 -3.91 -14.53 0.31
CA LYS A 186 -3.79 -15.74 -0.52
C LYS A 186 -2.80 -16.72 0.07
N VAL A 187 -1.62 -16.25 0.49
CA VAL A 187 -0.58 -17.09 1.11
C VAL A 187 -1.12 -17.72 2.40
N LYS A 188 -1.80 -16.95 3.26
CA LYS A 188 -2.43 -17.48 4.48
C LYS A 188 -3.50 -18.52 4.18
N LYS A 189 -4.37 -18.28 3.19
CA LYS A 189 -5.39 -19.27 2.77
C LYS A 189 -4.75 -20.56 2.24
N LEU A 190 -3.67 -20.45 1.46
CA LEU A 190 -2.95 -21.62 0.95
C LEU A 190 -2.31 -22.42 2.08
N ALA A 191 -1.65 -21.74 3.03
CA ALA A 191 -1.08 -22.36 4.21
C ALA A 191 -2.15 -23.09 5.05
N GLN A 192 -3.29 -22.45 5.28
CA GLN A 192 -4.42 -23.06 6.00
C GLN A 192 -4.97 -24.29 5.28
N LYS A 193 -5.11 -24.23 3.95
CA LYS A 193 -5.56 -25.38 3.14
C LYS A 193 -4.58 -26.55 3.24
N ASN A 194 -3.28 -26.29 3.20
CA ASN A 194 -2.25 -27.31 3.34
C ASN A 194 -2.26 -27.95 4.74
N MET A 195 -2.42 -27.15 5.80
CA MET A 195 -2.54 -27.65 7.16
C MET A 195 -3.77 -28.56 7.34
N ILE A 196 -4.92 -28.18 6.78
CA ILE A 196 -6.14 -29.01 6.81
C ILE A 196 -5.93 -30.32 6.04
N ALA A 197 -5.26 -30.27 4.88
CA ALA A 197 -4.97 -31.46 4.09
C ALA A 197 -4.05 -32.44 4.85
N GLU A 198 -2.99 -31.93 5.49
CA GLU A 198 -2.07 -32.73 6.31
C GLU A 198 -2.80 -33.34 7.53
N GLN A 199 -3.68 -32.57 8.17
CA GLN A 199 -4.47 -33.08 9.29
C GLN A 199 -5.42 -34.19 8.86
N ASN A 200 -6.12 -34.03 7.73
CA ASN A 200 -7.02 -35.04 7.19
C ASN A 200 -6.27 -36.34 6.82
N GLU A 201 -5.04 -36.23 6.31
CA GLU A 201 -4.19 -37.40 6.01
C GLU A 201 -3.79 -38.15 7.28
N LYS A 202 -3.39 -37.42 8.33
CA LYS A 202 -3.10 -38.01 9.65
C LYS A 202 -4.32 -38.68 10.26
N ASP A 203 -5.50 -38.07 10.16
CA ASP A 203 -6.74 -38.63 10.68
C ASP A 203 -7.13 -39.92 9.93
N LEU A 204 -6.97 -39.95 8.61
CA LEU A 204 -7.18 -41.15 7.80
C LEU A 204 -6.19 -42.28 8.19
N LEU A 205 -4.91 -41.94 8.39
CA LEU A 205 -3.91 -42.91 8.83
C LEU A 205 -4.23 -43.46 10.22
N ASN A 206 -4.60 -42.60 11.17
CA ASN A 206 -5.02 -43.01 12.51
C ASN A 206 -6.24 -43.93 12.47
N GLN A 207 -7.21 -43.66 11.58
CA GLN A 207 -8.37 -44.51 11.38
C GLN A 207 -7.96 -45.89 10.82
N LYS A 208 -7.05 -45.94 9.85
CA LYS A 208 -6.51 -47.22 9.31
C LYS A 208 -5.80 -48.03 10.38
N ILE A 209 -4.91 -47.39 11.16
CA ILE A 209 -4.18 -48.04 12.26
C ILE A 209 -5.17 -48.59 13.30
N LYS A 210 -6.20 -47.83 13.65
CA LYS A 210 -7.24 -48.28 14.58
C LYS A 210 -7.97 -49.52 14.07
N ASN A 211 -8.36 -49.54 12.80
CA ASN A 211 -9.01 -50.71 12.18
C ASN A 211 -8.09 -51.94 12.18
N GLU A 212 -6.79 -51.78 11.91
CA GLU A 212 -5.82 -52.89 11.99
C GLU A 212 -5.65 -53.42 13.41
N ILE A 213 -5.57 -52.54 14.41
CA ILE A 213 -5.49 -52.93 15.83
C ILE A 213 -6.74 -53.73 16.23
N ASP A 214 -7.93 -53.29 15.83
CA ASP A 214 -9.17 -53.97 16.15
C ASP A 214 -9.25 -55.36 15.47
N LEU A 215 -8.77 -55.49 14.23
CA LEU A 215 -8.64 -56.79 13.55
C LEU A 215 -7.66 -57.72 14.26
N LEU A 216 -6.52 -57.20 14.74
CA LEU A 216 -5.53 -57.99 15.49
C LEU A 216 -6.10 -58.48 16.83
N LYS A 217 -6.85 -57.64 17.54
CA LYS A 217 -7.55 -58.05 18.78
C LYS A 217 -8.52 -59.20 18.50
N ILE A 218 -9.33 -59.11 17.43
CA ILE A 218 -10.25 -60.18 17.05
C ILE A 218 -9.50 -61.49 16.77
N ARG A 219 -8.34 -61.42 16.09
CA ARG A 219 -7.50 -62.61 15.84
C ARG A 219 -6.97 -63.21 17.15
N GLN A 220 -6.44 -62.39 18.06
CA GLN A 220 -5.96 -62.86 19.36
C GLN A 220 -7.07 -63.54 20.17
N THR A 221 -8.25 -62.94 20.26
CA THR A 221 -9.39 -63.54 20.96
C THR A 221 -9.81 -64.88 20.33
N LYS A 222 -9.74 -64.98 18.99
CA LYS A 222 -10.01 -66.25 18.29
C LYS A 222 -8.98 -67.32 18.65
N GLU A 223 -7.69 -66.98 18.66
CA GLU A 223 -6.60 -67.90 19.05
C GLU A 223 -6.73 -68.35 20.51
N GLU A 224 -7.08 -67.44 21.43
CA GLU A 224 -7.35 -67.77 22.83
C GLU A 224 -8.52 -68.75 22.98
N LEU A 225 -9.61 -68.54 22.23
CA LEU A 225 -10.77 -69.44 22.21
C LEU A 225 -10.41 -70.83 21.67
N GLU A 226 -9.61 -70.91 20.61
CA GLU A 226 -9.14 -72.18 20.04
C GLU A 226 -8.28 -72.96 21.05
N LEU A 227 -7.35 -72.28 21.74
CA LEU A 227 -6.55 -72.89 22.82
C LEU A 227 -7.42 -73.42 23.96
N LEU A 228 -8.45 -72.66 24.36
CA LEU A 228 -9.36 -73.06 25.43
C LEU A 228 -10.21 -74.27 25.03
N MET A 229 -10.64 -74.34 23.77
CA MET A 229 -11.33 -75.53 23.24
C MET A 229 -10.40 -76.76 23.17
N ILE A 230 -9.15 -76.59 22.77
CA ILE A 230 -8.15 -77.69 22.77
C ILE A 230 -7.92 -78.19 24.20
N LYS A 231 -7.76 -77.27 25.17
CA LYS A 231 -7.57 -77.64 26.57
C LYS A 231 -8.77 -78.41 27.12
N LYS A 232 -9.99 -77.95 26.84
CA LYS A 232 -11.22 -78.63 27.24
C LYS A 232 -11.35 -80.01 26.60
N ALA A 233 -11.06 -80.13 25.30
CA ALA A 233 -11.06 -81.41 24.61
C ALA A 233 -10.04 -82.40 25.19
N LYS A 234 -8.88 -81.90 25.63
CA LYS A 234 -7.87 -82.71 26.33
C LYS A 234 -8.37 -83.18 27.70
N GLU A 235 -8.99 -82.31 28.49
CA GLU A 235 -9.60 -82.68 29.78
C GLU A 235 -10.71 -83.73 29.61
N ASP A 236 -11.57 -83.58 28.60
CA ASP A 236 -12.61 -84.56 28.25
C ASP A 236 -12.01 -85.92 27.84
N LEU A 237 -10.88 -85.90 27.11
CA LEU A 237 -10.16 -87.11 26.71
C LEU A 237 -9.48 -87.80 27.90
N ASP A 238 -8.86 -87.04 28.79
CA ASP A 238 -8.23 -87.56 30.01
C ASP A 238 -9.28 -88.19 30.93
N PHE A 239 -10.49 -87.60 31.04
CA PHE A 239 -11.62 -88.20 31.75
C PHE A 239 -12.05 -89.55 31.15
N LEU A 240 -12.10 -89.67 29.83
CA LEU A 240 -12.40 -90.93 29.13
C LEU A 240 -11.32 -92.00 29.32
N ILE A 241 -10.07 -91.61 29.56
CA ILE A 241 -8.96 -92.55 29.81
C ILE A 241 -8.95 -93.03 31.27
N VAL A 242 -9.44 -92.20 32.21
CA VAL A 242 -9.56 -92.55 33.64
C VAL A 242 -10.77 -93.46 33.91
N ASP A 243 -11.85 -93.37 33.12
CA ASP A 243 -12.99 -94.31 33.18
C ASP A 243 -12.70 -95.64 32.46
N LYS A 244 -11.69 -96.36 32.94
CA LYS A 244 -11.30 -97.71 32.47
C LYS A 244 -12.20 -98.83 33.01
N THR A 245 -13.43 -98.52 33.44
CA THR A 245 -14.39 -99.51 33.95
C THR A 245 -15.71 -99.59 33.20
N THR A 246 -15.91 -98.79 32.13
CA THR A 246 -17.21 -98.74 31.44
C THR A 246 -17.11 -99.04 29.92
N ASP A 247 -18.08 -99.82 29.43
CA ASP A 247 -18.27 -100.46 28.12
C ASP A 247 -17.63 -99.80 26.87
N LYS A 248 -16.77 -100.55 26.16
CA LYS A 248 -16.06 -100.20 24.92
C LYS A 248 -16.96 -99.66 23.79
N ARG A 249 -18.27 -99.99 23.77
CA ARG A 249 -19.21 -99.51 22.74
C ARG A 249 -19.59 -98.03 22.89
N GLN A 250 -19.59 -97.47 24.11
CA GLN A 250 -19.91 -96.06 24.32
C GLN A 250 -18.76 -95.11 23.93
N VAL A 251 -17.52 -95.53 24.19
CA VAL A 251 -16.31 -94.75 23.89
C VAL A 251 -16.16 -94.52 22.39
N GLN A 252 -16.38 -95.54 21.55
CA GLN A 252 -16.32 -95.39 20.08
C GLN A 252 -17.40 -94.44 19.54
N LYS A 253 -18.59 -94.41 20.15
CA LYS A 253 -19.69 -93.53 19.71
C LYS A 253 -19.40 -92.05 20.03
N LYS A 254 -18.81 -91.77 21.20
CA LYS A 254 -18.37 -90.42 21.59
C LYS A 254 -17.16 -89.93 20.80
N MET A 255 -16.15 -90.79 20.54
CA MET A 255 -15.00 -90.43 19.69
C MET A 255 -15.43 -90.04 18.27
N LYS A 256 -16.39 -90.75 17.68
CA LYS A 256 -16.92 -90.45 16.35
C LYS A 256 -17.69 -89.12 16.31
N ALA A 257 -18.37 -88.74 17.40
CA ALA A 257 -19.03 -87.45 17.54
C ALA A 257 -18.03 -86.29 17.65
N ILE A 258 -16.93 -86.48 18.38
CA ILE A 258 -15.85 -85.48 18.51
C ILE A 258 -15.15 -85.27 17.16
N LEU A 259 -14.81 -86.35 16.44
CA LEU A 259 -14.21 -86.27 15.10
C LEU A 259 -15.12 -85.55 14.09
N ASN A 260 -16.42 -85.82 14.12
CA ASN A 260 -17.38 -85.11 13.27
C ASN A 260 -17.54 -83.63 13.66
N PHE A 261 -17.35 -83.26 14.94
CA PHE A 261 -17.39 -81.87 15.40
C PHE A 261 -16.19 -81.05 14.87
N PHE A 262 -15.00 -81.68 14.78
CA PHE A 262 -13.81 -81.02 14.20
C PHE A 262 -13.85 -80.95 12.66
N HIS A 263 -14.46 -81.92 11.97
CA HIS A 263 -14.50 -81.95 10.50
C HIS A 263 -15.49 -80.96 9.86
N PHE A 264 -16.39 -80.36 10.63
CA PHE A 264 -17.42 -79.42 10.14
C PHE A 264 -16.95 -77.95 10.12
N LYS A 265 -15.71 -77.65 10.53
CA LYS A 265 -15.24 -76.28 10.76
C LYS A 265 -14.02 -75.82 9.93
N SER A 266 -13.60 -76.60 8.92
CA SER A 266 -12.68 -76.14 7.86
C SER A 266 -13.46 -75.46 6.73
#